data_AF-A0A9X9ABS5-F1
#
_entry.id   AF-A0A9X9ABS5-F1
#
_cell.length_a   1.000
_cell.length_b   1.000
_cell.length_c   1.000
_cell.angle_alpha   90.00
_cell.angle_beta   90.00
_cell.angle_gamma   90.00
#
_symmetry.space_group_name_H-M   'P 1'
#
loop_
_entity.id
_entity.type
_entity.pdbx_description
1 polymer ?
#
loop_
_entity_poly.entity_id
_entity_poly.type
_entity_poly.pdbx_seq_one_letter_code
_entity_poly.pdbx_strand_id
1 'polypeptide(L)'
;VQQRLFLRYNDVFTEFINPASLRTDGNVKTQLQQCVMELVAFIQHDLLQEMRATSLRLEKWIDEAMKRAKDEIVVNCKVENESISMNGTVEYEYKDITHKEPFPSVEIKDFKKALAHFKNEKSFFEKNDKAFMQEDAKSVLEPLVSNYVADEKDLFVHHYKQEWDMKWNLFQKVMQQDVMNYYESILFALAETIDVSLYEQSKEQLQKQLVEIEKEIYVI
;
A
#
# COMPACT_ATOMS: atom_id res chain seq x y z
N VAL A 1 -9.14 -12.28 -0.23
CA VAL A 1 -10.03 -12.03 0.92
C VAL A 1 -11.21 -12.99 0.93
N GLN A 2 -12.08 -12.97 -0.08
CA GLN A 2 -13.27 -13.83 -0.16
C GLN A 2 -13.01 -15.33 0.13
N GLN A 3 -12.00 -15.94 -0.49
CA GLN A 3 -11.65 -17.34 -0.22
C GLN A 3 -11.33 -17.60 1.26
N ARG A 4 -10.54 -16.72 1.89
CA ARG A 4 -10.16 -16.85 3.31
C ARG A 4 -11.38 -16.74 4.23
N LEU A 5 -12.31 -15.84 3.93
CA LEU A 5 -13.55 -15.70 4.69
C LEU A 5 -14.36 -17.01 4.65
N PHE A 6 -14.62 -17.54 3.44
CA PHE A 6 -15.47 -18.72 3.29
C PHE A 6 -14.80 -20.04 3.70
N LEU A 7 -13.46 -20.10 3.77
CA LEU A 7 -12.77 -21.23 4.40
C LEU A 7 -13.08 -21.36 5.89
N ARG A 8 -13.26 -20.23 6.59
CA ARG A 8 -13.55 -20.19 8.04
C ARG A 8 -15.05 -20.07 8.35
N TYR A 9 -15.87 -19.75 7.35
CA TYR A 9 -17.31 -19.53 7.51
C TYR A 9 -18.00 -20.68 8.26
N ASN A 10 -17.60 -21.92 8.02
CA ASN A 10 -18.23 -23.07 8.66
C ASN A 10 -18.03 -23.10 10.18
N ASP A 11 -16.83 -22.74 10.63
CA ASP A 11 -16.49 -22.67 12.05
C ASP A 11 -17.20 -21.48 12.70
N VAL A 12 -17.16 -20.32 12.04
CA VAL A 12 -17.83 -19.09 12.51
C VAL A 12 -19.34 -19.29 12.62
N PHE A 13 -19.99 -19.88 11.62
CA PHE A 13 -21.42 -20.19 11.67
C PHE A 13 -21.75 -21.08 12.87
N THR A 14 -20.89 -22.09 13.13
CA THR A 14 -21.07 -23.00 14.26
C THR A 14 -20.86 -22.33 15.60
N GLU A 15 -19.98 -21.33 15.68
CA GLU A 15 -19.76 -20.52 16.87
C GLU A 15 -20.99 -19.67 17.22
N PHE A 16 -21.58 -18.97 16.25
CA PHE A 16 -22.77 -18.14 16.50
C PHE A 16 -24.04 -18.96 16.71
N ILE A 17 -24.18 -20.11 16.02
CA ILE A 17 -25.40 -20.93 16.04
C ILE A 17 -25.09 -22.29 16.66
N ASN A 18 -25.22 -22.37 17.97
CA ASN A 18 -24.96 -23.57 18.77
C ASN A 18 -26.03 -23.76 19.87
N PRO A 19 -26.07 -24.92 20.55
CA PRO A 19 -27.07 -25.17 21.58
C PRO A 19 -27.05 -24.19 22.75
N ALA A 20 -25.87 -23.63 23.09
CA ALA A 20 -25.76 -22.64 24.15
C ALA A 20 -26.27 -21.27 23.71
N SER A 21 -26.03 -20.85 22.46
CA SER A 21 -26.52 -19.56 21.95
C SER A 21 -28.03 -19.53 21.72
N LEU A 22 -28.66 -20.69 21.52
CA LEU A 22 -30.12 -20.81 21.40
C LEU A 22 -30.83 -21.15 22.73
N ARG A 23 -30.08 -21.41 23.81
CA ARG A 23 -30.67 -21.68 25.12
C ARG A 23 -31.21 -20.39 25.72
N THR A 24 -32.51 -20.20 25.65
CA THR A 24 -33.21 -19.02 26.17
C THR A 24 -34.49 -19.42 26.89
N ASP A 25 -34.87 -18.65 27.91
CA ASP A 25 -36.19 -18.74 28.55
C ASP A 25 -37.29 -18.11 27.65
N GLY A 26 -36.89 -17.43 26.57
CA GLY A 26 -37.76 -16.72 25.62
C GLY A 26 -38.01 -17.47 24.30
N ASN A 27 -38.30 -16.71 23.23
CA ASN A 27 -38.61 -17.28 21.92
C ASN A 27 -37.32 -17.65 21.16
N VAL A 28 -37.06 -18.96 21.06
CA VAL A 28 -35.89 -19.52 20.35
C VAL A 28 -35.77 -19.05 18.90
N LYS A 29 -36.88 -18.80 18.20
CA LYS A 29 -36.83 -18.29 16.81
C LYS A 29 -36.31 -16.87 16.74
N THR A 30 -36.66 -16.03 17.71
CA THR A 30 -36.14 -14.67 17.83
C THR A 30 -34.66 -14.69 18.18
N GLN A 31 -34.25 -15.59 19.08
CA GLN A 31 -32.83 -15.78 19.40
C GLN A 31 -32.02 -16.23 18.18
N LEU A 32 -32.54 -17.18 17.39
CA LEU A 32 -31.89 -17.63 16.17
C LEU A 32 -31.73 -16.50 15.14
N GLN A 33 -32.75 -15.64 15.01
CA GLN A 33 -32.67 -14.47 14.14
C GLN A 33 -31.57 -13.50 14.60
N GLN A 34 -31.43 -13.29 15.91
CA GLN A 34 -30.34 -12.47 16.47
C GLN A 34 -28.98 -13.09 16.17
N CYS A 35 -28.79 -14.39 16.39
CA CYS A 35 -27.52 -15.07 16.08
C CYS A 35 -27.15 -14.97 14.58
N VAL A 36 -28.13 -15.01 13.68
CA VAL A 36 -27.88 -14.79 12.24
C VAL A 36 -27.40 -13.36 11.98
N MET A 37 -28.03 -12.35 12.59
CA MET A 37 -27.59 -10.96 12.41
C MET A 37 -26.24 -10.68 13.09
N GLU A 38 -25.92 -11.35 14.20
CA GLU A 38 -24.60 -11.30 14.82
C GLU A 38 -23.52 -11.92 13.92
N LEU A 39 -23.82 -13.05 13.28
CA LEU A 39 -22.95 -13.65 12.25
C LEU A 39 -22.71 -12.66 11.09
N VAL A 40 -23.75 -12.00 10.61
CA VAL A 40 -23.65 -10.98 9.56
C VAL A 40 -22.75 -9.83 10.01
N ALA A 41 -22.98 -9.28 11.21
CA ALA A 41 -22.18 -8.20 11.77
C ALA A 41 -20.71 -8.59 11.95
N PHE A 42 -20.44 -9.83 12.38
CA PHE A 42 -19.10 -10.37 12.46
C PHE A 42 -18.41 -10.39 11.08
N ILE A 43 -19.11 -10.87 10.05
CA ILE A 43 -18.57 -10.90 8.68
C ILE A 43 -18.31 -9.49 8.14
N GLN A 44 -19.21 -8.53 8.40
CA GLN A 44 -19.00 -7.12 8.03
C GLN A 44 -17.73 -6.57 8.67
N HIS A 45 -17.56 -6.81 9.96
CA HIS A 45 -16.37 -6.37 10.68
C HIS A 45 -15.09 -7.06 10.18
N ASP A 46 -15.09 -8.39 9.99
CA ASP A 46 -13.94 -9.14 9.48
C ASP A 46 -13.53 -8.65 8.09
N LEU A 47 -14.50 -8.35 7.20
CA LEU A 47 -14.22 -7.78 5.89
C LEU A 47 -13.59 -6.40 5.96
N LEU A 48 -14.09 -5.51 6.81
CA LEU A 48 -13.49 -4.18 7.00
C LEU A 48 -12.06 -4.28 7.51
N GLN A 49 -11.78 -5.19 8.45
CA GLN A 49 -10.42 -5.42 8.94
C GLN A 49 -9.52 -6.00 7.86
N GLU A 50 -10.01 -6.93 7.05
CA GLU A 50 -9.27 -7.46 5.91
C GLU A 50 -8.99 -6.39 4.84
N MET A 51 -9.90 -5.43 4.62
CA MET A 51 -9.65 -4.30 3.73
C MET A 51 -8.52 -3.42 4.30
N ARG A 52 -8.61 -3.00 5.56
CA ARG A 52 -7.56 -2.21 6.24
C ARG A 52 -6.20 -2.91 6.22
N ALA A 53 -6.18 -4.21 6.50
CA ALA A 53 -4.96 -5.01 6.44
C ALA A 53 -4.43 -5.16 5.01
N THR A 54 -5.28 -5.06 3.99
CA THR A 54 -4.87 -5.04 2.59
C THR A 54 -4.27 -3.69 2.21
N SER A 55 -4.86 -2.58 2.66
CA SER A 55 -4.34 -1.21 2.52
C SER A 55 -2.87 -1.13 2.99
N LEU A 56 -2.61 -1.51 4.25
CA LEU A 56 -1.27 -1.50 4.83
C LEU A 56 -0.27 -2.40 4.08
N ARG A 57 -0.74 -3.54 3.55
CA ARG A 57 0.10 -4.44 2.75
C ARG A 57 0.45 -3.84 1.39
N LEU A 58 -0.47 -3.09 0.77
CA LEU A 58 -0.22 -2.39 -0.49
C LEU A 58 0.76 -1.24 -0.28
N GLU A 59 0.59 -0.44 0.77
CA GLU A 59 1.50 0.65 1.13
C GLU A 59 2.93 0.14 1.33
N LYS A 60 3.08 -0.91 2.15
CA LYS A 60 4.38 -1.56 2.36
C LYS A 60 4.97 -2.11 1.06
N TRP A 61 4.15 -2.71 0.20
CA TRP A 61 4.61 -3.21 -1.08
C TRP A 61 5.09 -2.08 -2.00
N ILE A 62 4.39 -0.94 -2.04
CA ILE A 62 4.81 0.25 -2.78
C ILE A 62 6.16 0.74 -2.25
N ASP A 63 6.34 0.85 -0.93
CA ASP A 63 7.61 1.25 -0.32
C ASP A 63 8.77 0.37 -0.74
N GLU A 64 8.58 -0.95 -0.67
CA GLU A 64 9.58 -1.92 -1.07
C GLU A 64 9.86 -1.86 -2.59
N ALA A 65 8.85 -1.60 -3.41
CA ALA A 65 9.01 -1.42 -4.85
C ALA A 65 9.81 -0.15 -5.18
N MET A 66 9.52 0.97 -4.52
CA MET A 66 10.28 2.22 -4.69
C MET A 66 11.74 2.05 -4.27
N LYS A 67 11.99 1.34 -3.17
CA LYS A 67 13.36 1.04 -2.73
C LYS A 67 14.12 0.22 -3.78
N ARG A 68 13.51 -0.84 -4.31
CA ARG A 68 14.13 -1.65 -5.37
C ARG A 68 14.43 -0.82 -6.62
N ALA A 69 13.49 0.02 -7.05
CA ALA A 69 13.68 0.90 -8.19
C ALA A 69 14.83 1.90 -7.95
N LYS A 70 14.95 2.44 -6.73
CA LYS A 70 16.10 3.28 -6.32
C LYS A 70 17.42 2.56 -6.52
N ASP A 71 17.51 1.37 -5.94
CA ASP A 71 18.75 0.61 -5.89
C ASP A 71 19.22 0.29 -7.32
N GLU A 72 18.29 -0.07 -8.21
CA GLU A 72 18.56 -0.28 -9.63
C GLU A 72 19.03 0.99 -10.35
N ILE A 73 18.34 2.12 -10.16
CA ILE A 73 18.74 3.40 -10.78
C ILE A 73 20.13 3.83 -10.28
N VAL A 74 20.41 3.70 -8.99
CA VAL A 74 21.72 4.06 -8.41
C VAL A 74 22.83 3.20 -9.01
N VAL A 75 22.61 1.89 -9.15
CA VAL A 75 23.58 0.99 -9.81
C VAL A 75 23.85 1.46 -11.24
N ASN A 76 22.81 1.78 -12.00
CA ASN A 76 22.96 2.25 -13.39
C ASN A 76 23.70 3.59 -13.47
N CYS A 77 23.39 4.56 -12.60
CA CYS A 77 24.09 5.84 -12.58
C CYS A 77 25.57 5.71 -12.18
N LYS A 78 25.91 4.74 -11.33
CA LYS A 78 27.30 4.46 -10.94
C LYS A 78 28.17 3.92 -12.06
N VAL A 79 27.57 3.37 -13.12
CA VAL A 79 28.32 3.00 -14.34
C VAL A 79 28.90 4.25 -15.02
N GLU A 80 28.13 5.34 -15.03
CA GLU A 80 28.55 6.62 -15.63
C GLU A 80 29.45 7.43 -14.69
N ASN A 81 29.16 7.39 -13.39
CA ASN A 81 29.97 8.05 -12.37
C ASN A 81 29.95 7.27 -11.06
N GLU A 82 31.00 6.51 -10.79
CA GLU A 82 31.14 5.67 -9.60
C GLU A 82 31.02 6.45 -8.27
N SER A 83 31.41 7.73 -8.30
CA SER A 83 31.43 8.60 -7.12
C SER A 83 30.08 9.24 -6.81
N ILE A 84 29.06 9.08 -7.67
CA ILE A 84 27.74 9.65 -7.45
C ILE A 84 27.03 8.93 -6.29
N SER A 85 26.38 9.71 -5.42
CA SER A 85 25.65 9.20 -4.27
C SER A 85 24.28 9.83 -4.17
N MET A 86 23.22 9.00 -4.14
CA MET A 86 21.83 9.44 -4.04
C MET A 86 21.22 8.97 -2.71
N ASN A 87 21.55 9.67 -1.63
CA ASN A 87 21.18 9.30 -0.26
C ASN A 87 19.92 10.02 0.25
N GLY A 88 19.26 10.80 -0.58
CA GLY A 88 18.03 11.50 -0.25
C GLY A 88 16.96 10.52 0.25
N THR A 89 16.32 10.92 1.35
CA THR A 89 15.20 10.22 1.96
C THR A 89 13.91 10.83 1.46
N VAL A 90 12.96 9.98 1.07
CA VAL A 90 11.62 10.40 0.67
C VAL A 90 10.68 10.12 1.83
N GLU A 91 10.26 11.18 2.52
CA GLU A 91 9.15 11.11 3.46
C GLU A 91 7.85 11.20 2.67
N TYR A 92 7.00 10.19 2.82
CA TYR A 92 5.72 10.10 2.12
C TYR A 92 4.67 9.52 3.06
N GLU A 93 3.58 10.25 3.24
CA GLU A 93 2.42 9.82 4.01
C GLU A 93 1.31 9.43 3.03
N TYR A 94 0.81 8.20 3.16
CA TYR A 94 -0.31 7.73 2.35
C TYR A 94 -1.60 8.38 2.80
N LYS A 95 -2.47 8.71 1.85
CA LYS A 95 -3.80 9.21 2.19
C LYS A 95 -4.66 8.11 2.76
N ASP A 96 -5.47 8.46 3.76
CA ASP A 96 -6.46 7.53 4.31
C ASP A 96 -7.46 7.08 3.24
N ILE A 97 -7.71 5.77 3.21
CA ILE A 97 -8.73 5.17 2.38
C ILE A 97 -10.02 4.99 3.20
N THR A 98 -11.14 5.51 2.67
CA THR A 98 -12.45 5.35 3.30
C THR A 98 -13.17 4.15 2.70
N HIS A 99 -13.24 3.06 3.46
CA HIS A 99 -13.97 1.85 3.09
C HIS A 99 -15.47 2.03 3.31
N LYS A 100 -16.28 1.47 2.41
CA LYS A 100 -17.74 1.44 2.60
C LYS A 100 -18.12 0.37 3.63
N GLU A 101 -19.24 0.55 4.30
CA GLU A 101 -19.80 -0.52 5.12
C GLU A 101 -20.21 -1.71 4.23
N PRO A 102 -19.84 -2.96 4.57
CA PRO A 102 -20.23 -4.11 3.75
C PRO A 102 -21.74 -4.37 3.84
N PHE A 103 -22.40 -4.39 2.68
CA PHE A 103 -23.82 -4.77 2.50
C PHE A 103 -24.79 -4.21 3.57
N PRO A 104 -24.88 -2.87 3.74
CA PRO A 104 -25.63 -2.22 4.84
C PRO A 104 -27.15 -2.41 4.74
N SER A 105 -27.66 -2.84 3.58
CA SER A 105 -29.09 -3.09 3.36
C SER A 105 -29.50 -4.53 3.65
N VAL A 106 -28.58 -5.39 4.12
CA VAL A 106 -28.92 -6.77 4.45
C VAL A 106 -29.84 -6.81 5.67
N GLU A 107 -30.92 -7.57 5.59
CA GLU A 107 -31.91 -7.69 6.64
C GLU A 107 -32.21 -9.16 6.94
N ILE A 108 -32.75 -9.43 8.13
CA ILE A 108 -33.11 -10.80 8.53
C ILE A 108 -34.07 -11.50 7.57
N LYS A 109 -34.89 -10.73 6.83
CA LYS A 109 -35.83 -11.25 5.83
C LYS A 109 -35.13 -11.92 4.65
N ASP A 110 -33.89 -11.53 4.34
CA ASP A 110 -33.09 -12.10 3.26
C ASP A 110 -32.69 -13.55 3.60
N PHE A 111 -32.63 -13.89 4.88
CA PHE A 111 -32.33 -15.22 5.40
C PHE A 111 -33.56 -16.11 5.61
N LYS A 112 -34.74 -15.72 5.09
CA LYS A 112 -36.00 -16.48 5.29
C LYS A 112 -35.88 -17.96 4.94
N LYS A 113 -35.17 -18.30 3.86
CA LYS A 113 -34.96 -19.69 3.43
C LYS A 113 -34.11 -20.47 4.44
N ALA A 114 -33.00 -19.87 4.89
CA ALA A 114 -32.13 -20.45 5.91
C ALA A 114 -32.88 -20.67 7.23
N LEU A 115 -33.64 -19.68 7.69
CA LEU A 115 -34.43 -19.74 8.92
C LEU A 115 -35.56 -20.79 8.88
N ALA A 116 -36.06 -21.15 7.69
CA ALA A 116 -37.12 -22.12 7.54
C ALA A 116 -36.71 -23.56 7.90
N HIS A 117 -35.40 -23.86 7.93
CA HIS A 117 -34.88 -25.16 8.38
C HIS A 117 -35.05 -25.36 9.89
N PHE A 118 -35.20 -24.29 10.67
CA PHE A 118 -35.45 -24.40 12.10
C PHE A 118 -36.92 -24.75 12.39
N LYS A 119 -37.17 -26.03 12.69
CA LYS A 119 -38.49 -26.53 13.11
C LYS A 119 -38.59 -26.69 14.62
N ASN A 120 -37.60 -27.34 15.22
CA ASN A 120 -37.41 -27.52 16.65
C ASN A 120 -35.92 -27.80 16.92
N GLU A 121 -35.47 -27.59 18.16
CA GLU A 121 -34.06 -27.76 18.55
C GLU A 121 -33.55 -29.18 18.26
N LYS A 122 -34.39 -30.19 18.50
CA LYS A 122 -34.01 -31.59 18.31
C LYS A 122 -33.64 -31.89 16.85
N SER A 123 -34.50 -31.52 15.90
CA SER A 123 -34.18 -31.72 14.48
C SER A 123 -33.03 -30.82 14.03
N PHE A 124 -32.97 -29.60 14.56
CA PHE A 124 -31.93 -28.64 14.21
C PHE A 124 -30.52 -29.14 14.56
N PHE A 125 -30.30 -29.63 15.78
CA PHE A 125 -28.98 -30.06 16.25
C PHE A 125 -28.70 -31.56 16.01
N GLU A 126 -29.71 -32.42 15.97
CA GLU A 126 -29.53 -33.87 15.82
C GLU A 126 -29.79 -34.38 14.40
N LYS A 127 -30.45 -33.61 13.51
CA LYS A 127 -30.90 -34.07 12.19
C LYS A 127 -30.56 -33.12 11.04
N ASN A 128 -29.29 -32.83 10.75
CA ASN A 128 -28.79 -32.11 9.56
C ASN A 128 -29.46 -30.77 9.16
N ASP A 129 -30.54 -30.33 9.80
CA ASP A 129 -31.28 -29.10 9.51
C ASP A 129 -30.36 -27.87 9.69
N LYS A 130 -29.43 -27.91 10.66
CA LYS A 130 -28.39 -26.90 10.83
C LYS A 130 -27.47 -26.79 9.61
N ALA A 131 -27.09 -27.91 8.98
CA ALA A 131 -26.21 -27.89 7.81
C ALA A 131 -26.94 -27.28 6.59
N PHE A 132 -28.23 -27.56 6.43
CA PHE A 132 -29.03 -26.93 5.37
C PHE A 132 -29.22 -25.42 5.61
N MET A 133 -29.45 -25.01 6.86
CA MET A 133 -29.49 -23.60 7.23
C MET A 133 -28.18 -22.89 6.92
N GLN A 134 -27.05 -23.53 7.23
CA GLN A 134 -25.73 -23.01 6.96
C GLN A 134 -25.49 -22.80 5.47
N GLU A 135 -25.82 -23.78 4.64
CA GLU A 135 -25.65 -23.66 3.19
C GLU A 135 -26.55 -22.57 2.59
N ASP A 136 -27.82 -22.50 3.02
CA ASP A 136 -28.73 -21.46 2.54
C ASP A 136 -28.30 -20.06 3.02
N ALA A 137 -27.80 -19.91 4.25
CA ALA A 137 -27.26 -18.64 4.74
C ALA A 137 -25.99 -18.24 3.96
N LYS A 138 -25.12 -19.20 3.66
CA LYS A 138 -23.93 -18.98 2.82
C LYS A 138 -24.32 -18.49 1.41
N SER A 139 -25.35 -19.07 0.82
CA SER A 139 -25.84 -18.68 -0.52
C SER A 139 -26.35 -17.24 -0.59
N VAL A 140 -26.81 -16.67 0.53
CA VAL A 140 -27.17 -15.25 0.66
C VAL A 140 -25.92 -14.39 0.78
N LEU A 141 -24.95 -14.82 1.59
CA LEU A 141 -23.74 -14.04 1.89
C LEU A 141 -22.74 -14.00 0.74
N GLU A 142 -22.54 -15.10 0.01
CA GLU A 142 -21.56 -15.20 -1.08
C GLU A 142 -21.66 -14.07 -2.12
N PRO A 143 -22.83 -13.78 -2.71
CA PRO A 143 -22.94 -12.67 -3.67
C PRO A 143 -22.71 -11.30 -3.02
N LEU A 144 -23.15 -11.09 -1.78
CA LEU A 144 -22.95 -9.84 -1.05
C LEU A 144 -21.45 -9.57 -0.81
N VAL A 145 -20.72 -10.59 -0.35
CA VAL A 145 -19.28 -10.53 -0.14
C VAL A 145 -18.56 -10.34 -1.48
N SER A 146 -18.96 -11.07 -2.51
CA SER A 146 -18.34 -10.98 -3.83
C SER A 146 -18.45 -9.57 -4.41
N ASN A 147 -19.63 -8.96 -4.34
CA ASN A 147 -19.86 -7.61 -4.85
C ASN A 147 -19.06 -6.58 -4.04
N TYR A 148 -19.09 -6.68 -2.70
CA TYR A 148 -18.31 -5.78 -1.84
C TYR A 148 -16.80 -5.86 -2.13
N VAL A 149 -16.25 -7.07 -2.27
CA VAL A 149 -14.82 -7.26 -2.58
C VAL A 149 -14.46 -6.73 -3.98
N ALA A 150 -15.39 -6.80 -4.93
CA ALA A 150 -15.19 -6.22 -6.26
C ALA A 150 -15.15 -4.68 -6.19
N ASP A 151 -16.08 -4.05 -5.48
CA ASP A 151 -16.11 -2.59 -5.30
C ASP A 151 -14.84 -2.08 -4.60
N GLU A 152 -14.40 -2.78 -3.54
CA GLU A 152 -13.18 -2.45 -2.80
C GLU A 152 -11.92 -2.65 -3.65
N LYS A 153 -11.90 -3.64 -4.55
CA LYS A 153 -10.80 -3.82 -5.50
C LYS A 153 -10.67 -2.60 -6.40
N ASP A 154 -11.78 -2.10 -6.95
CA ASP A 154 -11.76 -0.93 -7.84
C ASP A 154 -11.34 0.32 -7.08
N LEU A 155 -11.80 0.48 -5.83
CA LEU A 155 -11.35 1.53 -4.92
C LEU A 155 -9.84 1.48 -4.70
N PHE A 156 -9.28 0.30 -4.37
CA PHE A 156 -7.85 0.11 -4.17
C PHE A 156 -7.04 0.44 -5.41
N VAL A 157 -7.45 -0.07 -6.58
CA VAL A 157 -6.75 0.18 -7.83
C VAL A 157 -6.71 1.67 -8.14
N HIS A 158 -7.83 2.37 -7.97
CA HIS A 158 -7.89 3.80 -8.21
C HIS A 158 -6.99 4.58 -7.23
N HIS A 159 -7.14 4.32 -5.92
CA HIS A 159 -6.41 5.02 -4.88
C HIS A 159 -4.91 4.78 -4.96
N TYR A 160 -4.47 3.52 -4.94
CA TYR A 160 -3.04 3.19 -4.88
C TYR A 160 -2.29 3.46 -6.18
N LYS A 161 -2.98 3.56 -7.32
CA LYS A 161 -2.37 4.10 -8.54
C LYS A 161 -2.01 5.57 -8.38
N GLN A 162 -2.89 6.37 -7.78
CA GLN A 162 -2.60 7.79 -7.52
C GLN A 162 -1.47 7.96 -6.51
N GLU A 163 -1.49 7.18 -5.43
CA GLU A 163 -0.42 7.19 -4.42
C GLU A 163 0.92 6.76 -5.03
N TRP A 164 0.93 5.75 -5.91
CA TRP A 164 2.11 5.36 -6.68
C TRP A 164 2.66 6.53 -7.49
N ASP A 165 1.81 7.17 -8.30
CA ASP A 165 2.22 8.27 -9.17
C ASP A 165 2.76 9.46 -8.35
N MET A 166 2.09 9.83 -7.25
CA MET A 166 2.54 10.91 -6.37
C MET A 166 3.89 10.58 -5.73
N LYS A 167 4.02 9.39 -5.16
CA LYS A 167 5.26 8.96 -4.51
C LYS A 167 6.40 8.84 -5.51
N TRP A 168 6.15 8.28 -6.70
CA TRP A 168 7.16 8.15 -7.75
C TRP A 168 7.69 9.51 -8.23
N ASN A 169 6.80 10.48 -8.45
CA ASN A 169 7.21 11.83 -8.84
C ASN A 169 8.07 12.50 -7.76
N LEU A 170 7.69 12.36 -6.48
CA LEU A 170 8.50 12.86 -5.37
C LEU A 170 9.86 12.16 -5.32
N PHE A 171 9.87 10.85 -5.55
CA PHE A 171 11.06 10.02 -5.60
C PHE A 171 12.06 10.50 -6.66
N GLN A 172 11.59 10.68 -7.89
CA GLN A 172 12.41 11.18 -8.99
C GLN A 172 12.97 12.57 -8.69
N LYS A 173 12.15 13.46 -8.13
CA LYS A 173 12.58 14.81 -7.76
C LYS A 173 13.71 14.80 -6.73
N VAL A 174 13.61 13.97 -5.69
CA VAL A 174 14.67 13.83 -4.68
C VAL A 174 15.95 13.28 -5.30
N MET A 175 15.86 12.25 -6.14
CA MET A 175 17.04 11.69 -6.82
C MET A 175 17.72 12.70 -7.76
N GLN A 176 16.93 13.47 -8.53
CA GLN A 176 17.46 14.52 -9.38
C GLN A 176 18.18 15.60 -8.56
N GLN A 177 17.60 15.99 -7.41
CA GLN A 177 18.24 16.95 -6.52
C GLN A 177 19.55 16.42 -5.94
N ASP A 178 19.62 15.14 -5.54
CA ASP A 178 20.86 14.53 -5.06
C ASP A 178 21.97 14.60 -6.12
N VAL A 179 21.64 14.26 -7.37
CA VAL A 179 22.57 14.34 -8.51
C VAL A 179 23.04 15.77 -8.74
N MET A 180 22.12 16.74 -8.75
CA MET A 180 22.45 18.16 -8.92
C MET A 180 23.39 18.65 -7.81
N ASN A 181 23.03 18.40 -6.55
CA ASN A 181 23.82 18.80 -5.39
C ASN A 181 25.24 18.22 -5.43
N TYR A 182 25.37 16.96 -5.85
CA TYR A 182 26.67 16.32 -6.01
C TYR A 182 27.55 17.07 -7.04
N TYR A 183 27.04 17.36 -8.24
CA TYR A 183 27.83 18.06 -9.25
C TYR A 183 28.07 19.54 -8.91
N GLU A 184 27.11 20.22 -8.29
CA GLU A 184 27.29 21.57 -7.76
C GLU A 184 28.43 21.62 -6.73
N SER A 185 28.51 20.61 -5.85
CA SER A 185 29.60 20.51 -4.87
C SER A 185 30.97 20.33 -5.53
N ILE A 186 31.06 19.54 -6.60
CA ILE A 186 32.30 19.38 -7.38
C ILE A 186 32.68 20.67 -8.09
N LEU A 187 31.73 21.33 -8.75
CA LEU A 187 31.97 22.59 -9.44
C LEU A 187 32.44 23.68 -8.48
N PHE A 188 31.83 23.74 -7.28
CA PHE A 188 32.23 24.66 -6.23
C PHE A 188 33.68 24.42 -5.78
N ALA A 189 34.03 23.17 -5.48
CA ALA A 189 35.39 22.81 -5.09
C ALA A 189 36.42 23.13 -6.20
N LEU A 190 36.09 22.83 -7.46
CA LEU A 190 36.95 23.17 -8.60
C LEU A 190 37.14 24.69 -8.72
N ALA A 191 36.08 25.48 -8.58
CA ALA A 191 36.15 26.94 -8.65
C ALA A 191 37.01 27.53 -7.51
N GLU A 192 36.95 26.96 -6.31
CA GLU A 192 37.77 27.38 -5.16
C GLU A 192 39.26 27.05 -5.34
N THR A 193 39.58 25.97 -6.05
CA THR A 193 40.97 25.55 -6.33
C THR A 193 41.66 26.29 -7.49
N ILE A 194 40.93 27.07 -8.28
CA ILE A 194 41.52 27.88 -9.36
C ILE A 194 42.11 29.15 -8.75
N ASP A 195 43.41 29.11 -8.43
CA ASP A 195 44.16 30.29 -8.03
C ASP A 195 44.46 31.18 -9.24
N VAL A 196 43.54 32.11 -9.52
CA VAL A 196 43.67 33.10 -10.59
C VAL A 196 44.98 33.89 -10.46
N SER A 197 45.47 34.11 -9.24
CA SER A 197 46.71 34.85 -9.01
C SER A 197 47.94 34.13 -9.57
N LEU A 198 47.92 32.79 -9.59
CA LEU A 198 49.00 31.96 -10.13
C LEU A 198 49.05 32.04 -11.67
N TYR A 199 47.88 32.14 -12.31
CA TYR A 199 47.76 32.40 -13.75
C TYR A 199 48.16 33.84 -14.11
N GLU A 200 47.82 34.82 -13.28
CA GLU A 200 48.25 36.22 -13.46
C GLU A 200 49.77 36.38 -13.30
N GLN A 201 50.36 35.75 -12.29
CA GLN A 201 51.82 35.74 -12.09
C GLN A 201 52.55 35.07 -13.26
N SER A 202 52.03 33.95 -13.75
CA SER A 202 52.61 33.25 -14.91
C SER A 202 52.53 34.11 -16.18
N LYS A 203 51.42 34.83 -16.38
CA LYS A 203 51.25 35.78 -17.49
C LYS A 203 52.24 36.94 -17.40
N GLU A 204 52.40 37.56 -16.23
CA GLU A 204 53.39 38.63 -16.03
C GLU A 204 54.83 38.15 -16.29
N GLN A 205 55.16 36.93 -15.84
CA GLN A 205 56.49 36.35 -16.06
C GLN A 205 56.76 36.11 -17.54
N LEU A 206 55.79 35.56 -18.27
CA LEU A 206 55.89 35.36 -19.72
C LEU A 206 56.01 36.69 -20.47
N GLN A 207 55.27 37.72 -20.06
CA GLN A 207 55.37 39.06 -20.66
C GLN A 207 56.76 39.68 -20.44
N LYS A 208 57.35 39.53 -19.26
CA LYS A 208 58.73 39.98 -19.00
C LYS A 208 59.74 39.28 -19.90
N GLN A 209 59.63 37.95 -20.03
CA GLN A 209 60.50 37.17 -20.92
C GLN A 209 60.34 37.58 -22.39
N LEU A 210 59.10 37.87 -22.82
CA LEU A 210 58.82 38.31 -24.19
C LEU A 210 59.49 39.66 -24.48
N VAL A 211 59.40 40.62 -23.55
CA VAL A 211 60.07 41.92 -23.65
C VAL A 211 61.60 41.79 -23.65
N GLU A 212 62.16 40.88 -22.86
CA GLU A 212 63.61 40.60 -22.86
C GLU A 212 64.07 40.00 -24.20
N ILE A 213 63.32 39.03 -24.73
CA ILE A 213 63.61 38.43 -26.04
C ILE A 213 63.50 39.48 -27.16
N GLU A 214 62.48 40.34 -27.13
CA GLU A 214 62.33 41.43 -28.11
C GLU A 214 63.51 42.41 -28.04
N LYS A 215 64.01 42.74 -26.85
CA LYS A 215 65.21 43.60 -26.71
C LYS A 215 66.44 42.95 -27.35
N GLU A 216 66.68 41.66 -27.12
CA GLU A 216 67.79 40.93 -27.74
C GLU A 216 67.67 40.87 -29.27
N ILE A 217 66.44 40.76 -29.81
CA ILE A 217 66.19 40.79 -31.26
C ILE A 217 66.48 42.18 -31.86
N TYR A 218 66.18 43.27 -31.16
CA TYR A 218 66.40 44.64 -31.65
C TYR A 218 67.81 45.19 -31.42
N VAL A 219 68.67 44.45 -30.71
CA VAL A 219 70.10 44.78 -30.48
C VAL A 219 71.02 44.20 -31.57
N ILE A 220 70.51 43.29 -32.41
CA ILE A 220 71.17 42.74 -33.62
C ILE A 220 70.78 43.56 -34.85
#